data_AF-A0A370B4C9-F1
#
_entry.id   AF-A0A370B4C9-F1
#
_cell.length_a   1.000
_cell.length_b   1.000
_cell.length_c   1.000
_cell.angle_alpha   90.00
_cell.angle_beta   90.00
_cell.angle_gamma   90.00
#
_symmetry.space_group_name_H-M   'P 1'
#
loop_
_entity.id
_entity.type
_entity.pdbx_description
1 polymer ?
#
loop_
_entity_poly.entity_id
_entity_poly.type
_entity_poly.pdbx_seq_one_letter_code
_entity_poly.pdbx_strand_id
1 'polypeptide(L)'
;MAVYRALGDPEAIARWRVPAGMTCHVHAFDVREGGAFRVPLLSDVPLGTGRSASGGDTYLGRVVRLLPDERVVEELEFETADPAPLVEACGRRLGG
;
A
#
# COMPACT_ATOMS: atom_id res chain seq x y z
N MET A 1 -14.87 -4.43 -17.61
CA MET A 1 -15.16 -5.14 -16.33
C MET A 1 -15.23 -4.17 -15.16
N ALA A 2 -16.25 -4.26 -14.29
CA ALA A 2 -16.39 -3.37 -13.11
C ALA A 2 -15.35 -3.65 -12.01
N VAL A 3 -15.02 -4.93 -11.79
CA VAL A 3 -14.01 -5.36 -10.82
C VAL A 3 -12.63 -4.79 -11.17
N TYR A 4 -12.22 -4.90 -12.44
CA TYR A 4 -10.93 -4.36 -12.89
C TYR A 4 -10.81 -2.85 -12.63
N ARG A 5 -11.86 -2.08 -12.95
CA ARG A 5 -11.88 -0.63 -12.69
C ARG A 5 -11.78 -0.31 -11.19
N ALA A 6 -12.43 -1.08 -10.33
CA ALA A 6 -12.37 -0.89 -8.89
C ALA A 6 -10.98 -1.13 -8.28
N LEU A 7 -10.12 -1.92 -8.94
CA LEU A 7 -8.72 -2.10 -8.53
C LEU A 7 -7.85 -0.88 -8.84
N GLY A 8 -8.29 -0.03 -9.76
CA GLY A 8 -7.61 1.21 -10.16
C GLY A 8 -8.34 2.49 -9.74
N ASP A 9 -9.36 2.39 -8.89
CA ASP A 9 -10.15 3.52 -8.44
C ASP A 9 -9.79 3.88 -6.99
N PRO A 10 -9.23 5.08 -6.73
CA PRO A 10 -8.82 5.48 -5.39
C PRO A 10 -10.00 5.54 -4.41
N GLU A 11 -11.22 5.87 -4.87
CA GLU A 11 -12.40 5.88 -4.00
C GLU A 11 -12.85 4.46 -3.65
N ALA A 12 -12.80 3.53 -4.62
CA ALA A 12 -13.09 2.14 -4.35
C ALA A 12 -12.08 1.61 -3.32
N ILE A 13 -10.78 1.80 -3.57
CA ILE A 13 -9.70 1.37 -2.66
C ILE A 13 -9.91 1.88 -1.25
N ALA A 14 -10.26 3.15 -1.09
CA ALA A 14 -10.51 3.74 0.22
C ALA A 14 -11.69 3.10 0.98
N ARG A 15 -12.59 2.42 0.27
CA ARG A 15 -13.73 1.71 0.87
C ARG A 15 -13.45 0.23 1.14
N TRP A 16 -12.70 -0.45 0.26
CA TRP A 16 -12.53 -1.91 0.34
C TRP A 16 -11.19 -2.37 0.93
N ARG A 17 -10.13 -1.55 0.89
CA ARG A 17 -8.81 -1.92 1.45
C ARG A 17 -8.60 -1.49 2.90
N VAL A 18 -9.60 -0.82 3.48
CA VAL A 18 -9.50 -0.29 4.84
C VAL A 18 -10.14 -1.29 5.80
N PRO A 19 -9.45 -1.68 6.90
CA PRO A 19 -10.05 -2.52 7.94
C PRO A 19 -11.31 -1.89 8.55
N ALA A 20 -12.19 -2.72 9.09
CA ALA A 20 -13.38 -2.23 9.80
C ALA A 20 -12.97 -1.34 11.00
N GLY A 21 -13.65 -0.20 11.17
CA GLY A 21 -13.31 0.78 12.21
C GLY A 21 -12.12 1.68 11.88
N MET A 22 -11.67 1.70 10.62
CA MET A 22 -10.68 2.64 10.11
C MET A 22 -11.23 3.40 8.90
N THR A 23 -10.60 4.52 8.59
CA THR A 23 -10.83 5.32 7.38
C THR A 23 -9.49 5.58 6.70
N CYS A 24 -9.48 5.93 5.42
CA CYS A 24 -8.27 6.38 4.75
C CYS A 24 -8.59 7.43 3.69
N HIS A 25 -7.55 8.17 3.28
CA HIS A 25 -7.61 9.03 2.11
C HIS A 25 -6.42 8.73 1.20
N VAL A 26 -6.66 8.41 -0.07
CA VAL A 26 -5.59 8.13 -1.03
C VAL A 26 -5.10 9.46 -1.61
N HIS A 27 -3.95 9.95 -1.13
CA HIS A 27 -3.45 11.28 -1.49
C HIS A 27 -2.82 11.35 -2.90
N ALA A 28 -2.24 10.25 -3.38
CA ALA A 28 -1.65 10.13 -4.71
C ALA A 28 -1.88 8.70 -5.21
N PHE A 29 -2.46 8.55 -6.39
CA PHE A 29 -2.77 7.25 -7.00
C PHE A 29 -2.46 7.28 -8.51
N ASP A 30 -1.25 6.83 -8.87
CA ASP A 30 -0.82 6.76 -10.28
C ASP A 30 -1.01 5.33 -10.81
N VAL A 31 -2.12 5.11 -11.51
CA VAL A 31 -2.56 3.77 -11.96
C VAL A 31 -2.00 3.43 -13.33
N ARG A 32 -0.69 3.34 -13.39
CA ARG A 32 0.05 2.87 -14.56
C ARG A 32 1.18 1.97 -14.10
N GLU A 33 1.71 1.13 -14.99
CA GLU A 33 2.91 0.36 -14.66
C GLU A 33 4.06 1.31 -14.24
N GLY A 34 4.67 1.01 -13.09
CA GLY A 34 5.67 1.86 -12.44
C GLY A 34 5.11 3.05 -11.66
N GLY A 35 3.79 3.27 -11.65
CA GLY A 35 3.13 4.26 -10.82
C GLY A 35 3.14 3.89 -9.33
N ALA A 36 3.01 4.89 -8.48
CA ALA A 36 3.09 4.74 -7.03
C ALA A 36 1.90 5.40 -6.32
N PHE A 37 1.63 4.93 -5.10
CA PHE A 37 0.60 5.48 -4.25
C PHE A 37 0.91 5.33 -2.76
N ARG A 38 0.25 6.16 -1.94
CA ARG A 38 0.39 6.18 -0.48
C ARG A 38 -0.98 6.26 0.18
N VAL A 39 -1.21 5.39 1.16
CA VAL A 39 -2.49 5.26 1.85
C VAL A 39 -2.28 5.30 3.36
N PRO A 40 -2.48 6.47 4.00
CA PRO A 40 -2.56 6.56 5.45
C PRO A 40 -3.90 6.01 5.94
N LEU A 41 -3.86 5.02 6.85
CA LEU A 41 -5.02 4.56 7.59
C LEU A 41 -5.16 5.41 8.86
N LEU A 42 -6.39 5.83 9.13
CA LEU A 42 -6.78 6.66 10.26
C LEU A 42 -7.78 5.87 11.09
N SER A 43 -7.56 5.79 12.39
CA SER A 43 -8.54 5.23 13.32
C SER A 43 -9.16 6.32 14.18
N ASP A 44 -10.45 6.15 14.46
CA ASP A 44 -11.30 6.96 15.31
C ASP A 44 -11.15 6.67 16.81
N VAL A 45 -10.54 5.54 17.18
CA VAL A 45 -10.27 5.19 18.58
C VAL A 45 -9.01 5.91 19.06
N PRO A 46 -9.02 6.60 20.22
CA PRO A 46 -7.81 7.17 20.81
C PRO A 46 -6.73 6.11 20.99
N LEU A 47 -5.45 6.45 20.78
CA LEU A 47 -4.31 5.55 21.03
C LEU A 47 -4.29 5.07 22.50
N GLY A 48 -5.01 3.98 22.78
CA GLY A 48 -4.93 3.21 24.01
C GLY A 48 -3.88 2.12 23.87
N THR A 49 -3.18 1.85 24.98
CA THR A 49 -2.11 0.85 25.17
C THR A 49 -2.36 -0.45 24.39
N GLY A 50 -1.78 -0.55 23.20
CA GLY A 50 -1.96 -1.68 22.29
C GLY A 50 -1.92 -1.31 20.81
N ARG A 51 -2.23 -0.05 20.46
CA ARG A 51 -1.92 0.47 19.12
C ARG A 51 -0.46 0.91 19.07
N SER A 52 0.28 0.43 18.08
CA SER A 52 1.65 0.89 17.83
C SER A 52 1.64 2.40 17.64
N ALA A 53 2.20 3.14 18.59
CA ALA A 53 2.47 4.58 18.48
C ALA A 53 3.52 4.90 17.38
N SER A 54 4.04 3.87 16.72
CA SER A 54 5.14 3.91 15.75
C SER A 54 4.61 3.83 14.31
N GLY A 55 3.98 4.89 13.80
CA GLY A 55 3.83 5.16 12.34
C GLY A 55 3.14 4.11 11.43
N GLY A 56 2.72 2.97 11.96
CA GLY A 56 2.48 1.72 11.22
C GLY A 56 1.15 1.60 10.48
N ASP A 57 0.36 2.67 10.47
CA ASP A 57 -0.96 2.66 9.84
C ASP A 57 -0.90 3.19 8.39
N THR A 58 0.26 3.59 7.88
CA THR A 58 0.42 3.98 6.47
C THR A 58 1.08 2.87 5.65
N TYR A 59 0.55 2.60 4.46
CA TYR A 59 1.23 1.76 3.48
C TYR A 59 1.48 2.50 2.16
N LEU A 60 2.57 2.10 1.51
CA LEU A 60 3.01 2.54 0.20
C LEU A 60 2.72 1.43 -0.81
N GLY A 61 2.44 1.80 -2.06
CA GLY A 61 2.17 0.86 -3.12
C GLY A 61 2.87 1.24 -4.43
N ARG A 62 3.26 0.21 -5.19
CA ARG A 62 3.79 0.34 -6.55
C ARG A 62 3.04 -0.59 -7.49
N VAL A 63 2.59 -0.08 -8.62
CA VAL A 63 1.94 -0.87 -9.66
C VAL A 63 3.02 -1.54 -10.51
N VAL A 64 3.10 -2.87 -10.45
CA VAL A 64 4.10 -3.67 -11.15
C VAL A 64 3.62 -4.06 -12.55
N ARG A 65 2.33 -4.36 -12.71
CA ARG A 65 1.76 -4.79 -14.00
C ARG A 65 0.28 -4.46 -14.11
N LEU A 66 -0.15 -4.06 -15.31
CA LEU A 66 -1.55 -3.85 -15.68
C LEU A 66 -1.87 -4.55 -17.00
N LEU A 67 -2.72 -5.57 -16.96
CA LEU A 67 -3.33 -6.18 -18.14
C LEU A 67 -4.81 -5.81 -18.16
N PRO A 68 -5.29 -5.02 -19.14
CA PRO A 68 -6.67 -4.55 -19.19
C PRO A 68 -7.69 -5.67 -19.05
N ASP A 69 -8.65 -5.48 -18.13
CA ASP A 69 -9.73 -6.44 -17.82
C ASP A 69 -9.27 -7.86 -17.40
N GLU A 70 -7.96 -8.07 -17.14
CA GLU A 70 -7.38 -9.39 -16.83
C GLU A 70 -6.60 -9.39 -15.51
N ARG A 71 -5.68 -8.44 -15.29
CA ARG A 71 -4.75 -8.51 -14.15
C ARG A 71 -4.24 -7.14 -13.68
N VAL A 72 -4.13 -7.00 -12.37
CA VAL A 72 -3.39 -5.93 -11.68
C VAL A 72 -2.40 -6.60 -10.72
N VAL A 73 -1.13 -6.18 -10.75
CA VAL A 73 -0.10 -6.64 -9.80
C VAL A 73 0.46 -5.42 -9.09
N GLU A 74 0.49 -5.47 -7.77
CA GLU A 74 0.99 -4.41 -6.90
C GLU A 74 1.94 -4.99 -5.85
N GLU A 75 2.93 -4.21 -5.49
CA GLU A 75 3.76 -4.44 -4.31
C GLU A 75 3.38 -3.41 -3.25
N LEU A 76 3.23 -3.86 -2.00
CA LEU A 76 2.84 -3.03 -0.86
C LEU A 76 3.89 -3.12 0.24
N GLU A 77 4.19 -1.99 0.86
CA GLU A 77 5.11 -1.87 1.99
C GLU A 77 4.48 -1.00 3.08
N PHE A 78 4.62 -1.37 4.35
CA PHE A 78 4.13 -0.58 5.48
C PHE A 78 5.23 0.36 5.98
N GLU A 79 4.87 1.60 6.29
CA GLU A 79 5.81 2.53 6.91
C GLU A 79 6.10 2.10 8.34
N THR A 80 7.38 1.91 8.65
CA THR A 80 7.84 1.67 10.02
C THR A 80 8.48 2.94 10.58
N ALA A 81 8.32 3.20 11.87
CA ALA A 81 9.00 4.33 12.53
C ALA A 81 10.52 4.14 12.66
N ASP A 82 11.04 2.99 12.22
CA ASP A 82 12.47 2.68 12.17
C ASP A 82 12.98 2.89 10.74
N PRO A 83 13.95 3.80 10.51
CA PRO A 83 14.53 4.05 9.19
C PRO A 83 15.51 2.97 8.70
N ALA A 84 15.64 1.84 9.39
CA ALA A 84 16.43 0.72 8.88
C ALA A 84 15.76 0.08 7.64
N PRO A 85 16.42 0.06 6.47
CA PRO A 85 15.82 -0.53 5.28
C PRO A 85 15.80 -2.07 5.41
N LEU A 86 14.61 -2.68 5.30
CA LEU A 86 14.43 -4.12 5.15
C LEU A 86 14.72 -4.61 3.73
N VAL A 87 15.85 -4.17 3.17
CA VAL A 87 16.38 -4.68 1.90
C VAL A 87 17.84 -5.09 2.11
N GLU A 88 18.08 -6.27 2.70
CA GLU A 88 19.20 -7.07 2.21
C GLU A 88 18.77 -7.60 0.85
N ALA A 89 19.24 -6.92 -0.19
CA ALA A 89 19.16 -7.35 -1.57
C ALA A 89 19.64 -8.80 -1.69
N CYS A 90 18.73 -9.72 -1.99
CA CYS A 90 19.06 -11.03 -2.53
C CYS A 90 19.73 -10.79 -3.89
N GLY A 91 21.06 -10.65 -3.87
CA GLY A 91 21.80 -10.16 -5.04
C GLY A 91 23.31 -10.13 -4.87
N ARG A 92 23.92 -10.99 -4.05
CA ARG A 92 25.35 -11.28 -4.17
C ARG A 92 25.55 -12.47 -5.10
N ARG A 93 25.76 -12.13 -6.38
CA ARG A 93 26.31 -13.02 -7.40
C ARG A 93 27.74 -13.39 -6.97
N LEU A 94 27.93 -14.56 -6.34
CA LEU A 94 29.26 -15.15 -6.19
C LEU A 94 29.60 -15.87 -7.51
N GLY A 95 30.21 -15.12 -8.42
CA GLY A 95 31.00 -15.69 -9.51
C GLY A 95 32.47 -15.51 -9.16
N GLY A 96 33.21 -16.62 -9.15
CA GLY A 96 34.65 -16.72 -8.90
C GLY A 96 35.03 -18.19 -8.77
#